data_AF-A9FT27-F1
#
_entry.id   AF-A9FT27-F1
#
_cell.length_a   1.000
_cell.length_b   1.000
_cell.length_c   1.000
_cell.angle_alpha   90.00
_cell.angle_beta   90.00
_cell.angle_gamma   90.00
#
_symmetry.space_group_name_H-M   'P 1'
#
loop_
_entity.id
_entity.type
_entity.pdbx_description
1 polymer ?
#
loop_
_entity_poly.entity_id
_entity_poly.type
_entity_poly.pdbx_seq_one_letter_code
_entity_poly.pdbx_strand_id
1 'polypeptide(L)'
;MSFCLPRVTWILALGLAATACSSALEAPPDEIGEARDAIQDGYLDDGDRAVVGIYNDEIGAICTGSLIAPNVVLTARHCVSDMANELDGQITCRSTKFTDTHLARRIFVTTDAEIGRYARYYGGSEVVLLPGEGTDAFCGNDQAILILDEPIPESEAVPLVPRVDVPLMEGEEYYAVGFGATNDESAGAGLRRRRDRLFIDCVADGCPSSLVKATEWVGDTGICEGDSGGPSLDLMHRVIGVTSRGAAGCEYPIYGYVYRWAEWIKETTVRAARAGGYKEPPWTTGYPTDPAYSAEVGATCEQPEQCPANACLDGTCTRPCNEAAACPDGYSCNGEPGFCAKVPEPPADDEASGSCSVSPRPDPTQPVPWVLGAASLGALASLRRRRSRERLG
;
A
#
# COMPACT_ATOMS: atom_id res chain seq x y z
N MET A 1 -11.15 -82.08 -22.63
CA MET A 1 -12.32 -82.28 -23.50
C MET A 1 -12.14 -81.36 -24.70
N SER A 2 -12.09 -81.94 -25.89
CA SER A 2 -11.89 -81.28 -27.19
C SER A 2 -13.16 -80.64 -27.75
N PHE A 3 -12.96 -79.88 -28.83
CA PHE A 3 -13.92 -79.36 -29.84
C PHE A 3 -14.56 -78.00 -29.47
N CYS A 4 -14.72 -77.02 -30.35
CA CYS A 4 -14.60 -76.92 -31.80
C CYS A 4 -14.53 -75.40 -32.17
N LEU A 5 -13.75 -75.03 -33.19
CA LEU A 5 -13.90 -73.74 -33.90
C LEU A 5 -14.98 -73.87 -34.99
N PRO A 6 -15.49 -72.74 -35.51
CA PRO A 6 -15.26 -72.54 -36.94
C PRO A 6 -14.88 -71.11 -37.36
N ARG A 7 -14.17 -71.13 -38.49
CA ARG A 7 -13.62 -70.06 -39.33
C ARG A 7 -14.69 -69.12 -39.88
N VAL A 8 -14.35 -67.83 -40.00
CA VAL A 8 -14.97 -66.91 -40.97
C VAL A 8 -13.88 -66.22 -41.79
N THR A 9 -14.20 -66.13 -43.07
CA THR A 9 -13.40 -65.88 -44.27
C THR A 9 -12.86 -64.46 -44.44
N TRP A 10 -11.68 -64.39 -45.04
CA TRP A 10 -11.00 -63.21 -45.57
C TRP A 10 -11.72 -62.64 -46.81
N ILE A 11 -11.85 -61.31 -46.89
CA ILE A 11 -11.99 -60.58 -48.16
C ILE A 11 -10.94 -59.47 -48.16
N LEU A 12 -9.91 -59.67 -48.98
CA LEU A 12 -8.96 -58.65 -49.43
C LEU A 12 -9.65 -57.80 -50.50
N ALA A 13 -9.59 -56.47 -50.36
CA ALA A 13 -9.78 -55.53 -51.46
C ALA A 13 -8.52 -54.65 -51.55
N LEU A 14 -7.64 -54.98 -52.49
CA LEU A 14 -6.53 -54.14 -52.95
C LEU A 14 -7.06 -53.24 -54.09
N GLY A 15 -6.92 -51.92 -53.95
CA GLY A 15 -7.15 -50.93 -55.01
C GLY A 15 -5.94 -50.01 -55.15
N LEU A 16 -5.44 -49.89 -56.38
CA LEU A 16 -4.14 -49.37 -56.80
C LEU A 16 -3.85 -47.88 -56.53
N ALA A 17 -2.58 -47.66 -56.16
CA ALA A 17 -1.61 -46.60 -56.45
C ALA A 17 -1.97 -45.38 -57.34
N ALA A 18 -1.55 -44.20 -56.85
CA ALA A 18 -0.97 -43.13 -57.67
C ALA A 18 0.23 -42.50 -56.93
N THR A 19 1.37 -42.46 -57.61
CA THR A 19 2.62 -41.80 -57.19
C THR A 19 2.61 -40.31 -57.57
N ALA A 20 3.03 -39.44 -56.65
CA ALA A 20 3.55 -38.11 -57.00
C ALA A 20 4.63 -37.69 -55.99
N CYS A 21 5.79 -37.30 -56.51
CA CYS A 21 6.95 -36.77 -55.78
C CYS A 21 6.86 -35.24 -55.62
N SER A 22 7.68 -34.73 -54.70
CA SER A 22 8.08 -33.32 -54.51
C SER A 22 7.02 -32.47 -53.79
N SER A 23 7.32 -31.69 -52.76
CA SER A 23 8.53 -30.93 -52.44
C SER A 23 8.59 -30.68 -50.93
N ALA A 24 9.81 -30.52 -50.41
CA ALA A 24 10.07 -29.99 -49.08
C ALA A 24 9.29 -28.68 -48.88
N LEU A 25 8.42 -28.67 -47.88
CA LEU A 25 7.94 -27.45 -47.24
C LEU A 25 8.68 -27.39 -45.92
N GLU A 26 9.69 -26.53 -45.87
CA GLU A 26 10.19 -25.96 -44.62
C GLU A 26 9.00 -25.54 -43.78
N ALA A 27 8.81 -26.24 -42.66
CA ALA A 27 7.98 -25.71 -41.59
C ALA A 27 8.62 -24.38 -41.16
N PRO A 28 7.84 -23.29 -41.04
CA PRO A 28 8.37 -22.05 -40.48
C PRO A 28 8.91 -22.36 -39.07
N PRO A 29 9.99 -21.70 -38.62
CA PRO A 29 10.50 -21.91 -37.27
C PRO A 29 9.37 -21.64 -36.28
N ASP A 30 9.25 -22.53 -35.29
CA ASP A 30 8.38 -22.31 -34.13
C ASP A 30 8.57 -20.86 -33.67
N GLU A 31 7.53 -20.05 -33.88
CA GLU A 31 7.38 -18.84 -33.09
C GLU A 31 7.38 -19.32 -31.65
N ILE A 32 8.46 -18.97 -30.96
CA ILE A 32 8.63 -19.20 -29.53
C ILE A 32 7.55 -18.34 -28.88
N GLY A 33 6.36 -18.92 -28.72
CA GLY A 33 5.29 -18.33 -27.95
C GLY A 33 5.84 -18.12 -26.55
N GLU A 34 5.94 -16.87 -26.13
CA GLU A 34 6.19 -16.54 -24.73
C GLU A 34 5.20 -17.32 -23.89
N ALA A 35 5.71 -18.22 -23.05
CA ALA A 35 4.93 -18.86 -22.02
C ALA A 35 4.51 -17.76 -21.03
N ARG A 36 3.30 -17.24 -21.22
CA ARG A 36 2.58 -16.43 -20.24
C ARG A 36 1.97 -17.42 -19.25
N ASP A 37 2.38 -17.39 -17.98
CA ASP A 37 1.75 -18.05 -16.81
C ASP A 37 2.64 -17.79 -15.56
N ALA A 38 2.19 -17.34 -14.37
CA ALA A 38 0.91 -17.22 -13.64
C ALA A 38 1.03 -16.26 -12.41
N ILE A 39 0.18 -16.22 -11.36
CA ILE A 39 -1.07 -15.43 -11.32
C ILE A 39 -1.76 -15.55 -12.65
N GLN A 40 -2.93 -16.20 -12.78
CA GLN A 40 -3.52 -16.55 -14.09
C GLN A 40 -3.30 -15.44 -15.14
N ASP A 41 -2.64 -15.70 -16.28
CA ASP A 41 -2.20 -14.69 -17.28
C ASP A 41 -1.05 -13.72 -16.86
N GLY A 42 -0.27 -14.06 -15.85
CA GLY A 42 0.85 -13.29 -15.29
C GLY A 42 2.22 -13.68 -15.88
N TYR A 43 3.26 -13.00 -15.42
CA TYR A 43 4.65 -13.19 -15.89
C TYR A 43 5.63 -13.30 -14.73
N LEU A 44 6.81 -13.91 -14.99
CA LEU A 44 7.89 -14.04 -14.00
C LEU A 44 8.33 -12.67 -13.49
N ASP A 45 8.49 -12.54 -12.19
CA ASP A 45 8.98 -11.32 -11.55
C ASP A 45 10.30 -11.57 -10.81
N ASP A 46 11.34 -10.83 -11.19
CA ASP A 46 12.64 -10.81 -10.51
C ASP A 46 12.91 -9.48 -9.78
N GLY A 47 12.00 -8.51 -9.88
CA GLY A 47 12.17 -7.15 -9.38
C GLY A 47 11.57 -6.88 -8.00
N ASP A 48 10.39 -7.44 -7.70
CA ASP A 48 9.62 -7.11 -6.51
C ASP A 48 10.11 -7.88 -5.25
N ARG A 49 11.37 -7.68 -4.87
CA ARG A 49 12.08 -8.42 -3.79
C ARG A 49 11.48 -8.28 -2.39
N ALA A 50 10.67 -7.25 -2.17
CA ALA A 50 9.94 -7.08 -0.92
C ALA A 50 8.62 -7.87 -0.89
N VAL A 51 8.23 -8.48 -2.01
CA VAL A 51 7.25 -9.55 -2.06
C VAL A 51 8.00 -10.87 -1.86
N VAL A 52 7.78 -11.45 -0.69
CA VAL A 52 8.60 -12.53 -0.15
C VAL A 52 7.88 -13.86 -0.22
N GLY A 53 8.64 -14.92 -0.49
CA GLY A 53 8.14 -16.29 -0.41
C GLY A 53 8.17 -16.76 1.04
N ILE A 54 7.08 -17.37 1.51
CA ILE A 54 6.96 -17.95 2.85
C ILE A 54 6.91 -19.46 2.72
N TYR A 55 7.74 -20.16 3.49
CA TYR A 55 7.73 -21.61 3.61
C TYR A 55 7.51 -22.02 5.06
N ASN A 56 6.45 -22.76 5.33
CA ASN A 56 6.16 -23.32 6.64
C ASN A 56 6.58 -24.79 6.71
N ASP A 57 7.66 -25.07 7.45
CA ASP A 57 8.25 -26.41 7.61
C ASP A 57 7.37 -27.37 8.43
N GLU A 58 6.42 -26.88 9.24
CA GLU A 58 5.54 -27.76 10.02
C GLU A 58 4.53 -28.50 9.14
N ILE A 59 4.02 -27.82 8.11
CA ILE A 59 2.93 -28.30 7.25
C ILE A 59 3.34 -28.47 5.79
N GLY A 60 4.55 -28.04 5.42
CA GLY A 60 5.06 -28.08 4.05
C GLY A 60 4.31 -27.13 3.10
N ALA A 61 3.76 -26.03 3.63
CA ALA A 61 2.98 -25.07 2.86
C ALA A 61 3.85 -23.93 2.33
N ILE A 62 3.47 -23.43 1.15
CA ILE A 62 4.03 -22.23 0.53
C ILE A 62 2.97 -21.14 0.56
N CYS A 63 3.40 -19.95 0.97
CA CYS A 63 2.61 -18.73 0.91
C CYS A 63 3.47 -17.57 0.39
N THR A 64 2.86 -16.41 0.30
CA THR A 64 3.50 -15.14 0.00
C THR A 64 3.33 -14.18 1.19
N GLY A 65 4.23 -13.20 1.30
CA GLY A 65 4.08 -12.08 2.21
C GLY A 65 4.64 -10.79 1.63
N SER A 66 4.44 -9.70 2.37
CA SER A 66 4.92 -8.36 2.04
C SER A 66 5.86 -7.87 3.13
N LEU A 67 7.12 -7.65 2.82
CA LEU A 67 8.06 -7.01 3.72
C LEU A 67 7.69 -5.52 3.85
N ILE A 68 7.12 -5.11 4.99
CA ILE A 68 6.66 -3.73 5.24
C ILE A 68 7.58 -2.93 6.17
N ALA A 69 8.53 -3.61 6.82
CA ALA A 69 9.70 -3.03 7.48
C ALA A 69 10.83 -4.07 7.48
N PRO A 70 12.09 -3.72 7.80
CA PRO A 70 13.25 -4.61 7.66
C PRO A 70 13.10 -6.03 8.24
N ASN A 71 12.29 -6.23 9.28
CA ASN A 71 12.00 -7.56 9.84
C ASN A 71 10.49 -7.82 10.01
N VAL A 72 9.62 -7.11 9.30
CA VAL A 72 8.16 -7.23 9.45
C VAL A 72 7.55 -7.66 8.14
N VAL A 73 6.97 -8.86 8.13
CA VAL A 73 6.27 -9.43 6.97
C VAL A 73 4.78 -9.49 7.25
N LEU A 74 3.98 -8.79 6.44
CA LEU A 74 2.53 -8.90 6.44
C LEU A 74 2.10 -10.08 5.55
N THR A 75 1.24 -10.95 6.06
CA THR A 75 0.78 -12.15 5.34
C THR A 75 -0.63 -12.56 5.79
N ALA A 76 -1.17 -13.64 5.23
CA ALA A 76 -2.46 -14.19 5.63
C ALA A 76 -2.32 -15.02 6.91
N ARG A 77 -3.38 -15.05 7.73
CA ARG A 77 -3.35 -15.82 8.98
C ARG A 77 -3.35 -17.32 8.71
N HIS A 78 -4.04 -17.78 7.68
CA HIS A 78 -4.05 -19.21 7.33
C HIS A 78 -2.68 -19.74 6.87
N CYS A 79 -1.72 -18.88 6.56
CA CYS A 79 -0.33 -19.27 6.31
C CYS A 79 0.44 -19.61 7.60
N VAL A 80 -0.02 -19.10 8.75
CA VAL A 80 0.65 -19.17 10.05
C VAL A 80 -0.23 -19.80 11.14
N SER A 81 -1.42 -20.28 10.81
CA SER A 81 -2.35 -20.92 11.74
C SER A 81 -3.17 -22.00 11.05
N ASP A 82 -3.47 -23.05 11.80
CA ASP A 82 -4.40 -24.09 11.40
C ASP A 82 -5.83 -23.53 11.29
N MET A 83 -6.65 -24.24 10.51
CA MET A 83 -8.07 -23.96 10.34
C MET A 83 -8.90 -25.19 10.65
N ALA A 84 -9.99 -25.01 11.39
CA ALA A 84 -11.04 -25.99 11.54
C ALA A 84 -12.18 -25.67 10.58
N ASN A 85 -12.46 -26.62 9.68
CA ASN A 85 -13.56 -26.58 8.73
C ASN A 85 -14.54 -27.72 9.01
N GLU A 86 -15.84 -27.43 9.01
CA GLU A 86 -16.90 -28.44 9.17
C GLU A 86 -17.24 -29.17 7.84
N LEU A 87 -16.76 -28.65 6.71
CA LEU A 87 -17.13 -29.09 5.36
C LEU A 87 -15.87 -29.29 4.50
N ASP A 88 -15.24 -30.47 4.55
CA ASP A 88 -14.22 -30.99 3.62
C ASP A 88 -13.39 -29.93 2.83
N GLY A 89 -12.72 -29.02 3.55
CA GLY A 89 -11.81 -28.02 2.95
C GLY A 89 -12.45 -26.74 2.38
N GLN A 90 -13.78 -26.61 2.33
CA GLN A 90 -14.42 -25.37 1.88
C GLN A 90 -14.49 -24.32 2.98
N ILE A 91 -14.09 -23.09 2.65
CA ILE A 91 -14.20 -21.94 3.54
C ILE A 91 -15.65 -21.47 3.60
N THR A 92 -16.22 -21.41 4.80
CA THR A 92 -17.51 -20.76 5.04
C THR A 92 -17.40 -19.75 6.17
N CYS A 93 -17.78 -18.50 5.90
CA CYS A 93 -17.66 -17.41 6.87
C CYS A 93 -18.46 -17.62 8.17
N ARG A 94 -19.35 -18.61 8.22
CA ARG A 94 -20.18 -18.93 9.39
C ARG A 94 -19.50 -19.90 10.36
N SER A 95 -18.75 -20.89 9.87
CA SER A 95 -18.22 -21.96 10.71
C SER A 95 -16.71 -22.15 10.61
N THR A 96 -16.06 -21.67 9.56
CA THR A 96 -14.60 -21.76 9.43
C THR A 96 -13.92 -20.85 10.46
N LYS A 97 -13.05 -21.47 11.28
CA LYS A 97 -12.32 -20.80 12.35
C LYS A 97 -10.84 -21.16 12.32
N PHE A 98 -10.01 -20.20 12.69
CA PHE A 98 -8.62 -20.44 13.04
C PHE A 98 -8.52 -21.15 14.38
N THR A 99 -7.56 -22.06 14.48
CA THR A 99 -7.25 -22.80 15.70
C THR A 99 -5.84 -22.46 16.16
N ASP A 100 -4.93 -23.42 16.09
CA ASP A 100 -3.59 -23.31 16.65
C ASP A 100 -2.69 -22.47 15.73
N THR A 101 -1.83 -21.66 16.34
CA THR A 101 -0.82 -20.88 15.62
C THR A 101 0.46 -21.69 15.51
N HIS A 102 1.02 -21.75 14.30
CA HIS A 102 2.27 -22.45 14.03
C HIS A 102 3.44 -21.77 14.75
N LEU A 103 4.52 -22.53 14.99
CA LEU A 103 5.72 -21.97 15.61
C LEU A 103 6.42 -21.03 14.63
N ALA A 104 6.57 -19.75 14.98
CA ALA A 104 7.26 -18.75 14.15
C ALA A 104 8.63 -19.23 13.62
N ARG A 105 9.42 -19.89 14.47
CA ARG A 105 10.74 -20.45 14.15
C ARG A 105 10.75 -21.58 13.10
N ARG A 106 9.57 -22.05 12.69
CA ARG A 106 9.37 -23.04 11.62
C ARG A 106 8.88 -22.41 10.33
N ILE A 107 8.71 -21.09 10.33
CA ILE A 107 8.27 -20.32 9.19
C ILE A 107 9.48 -19.54 8.68
N PHE A 108 9.79 -19.75 7.41
CA PHE A 108 10.96 -19.19 6.75
C PHE A 108 10.53 -18.26 5.63
N VAL A 109 11.29 -17.19 5.43
CA VAL A 109 11.02 -16.15 4.43
C VAL A 109 12.20 -16.03 3.48
N THR A 110 11.95 -15.93 2.18
CA THR A 110 12.97 -15.66 1.15
C THR A 110 12.58 -14.46 0.29
N THR A 111 13.58 -13.66 -0.09
CA THR A 111 13.46 -12.55 -1.06
C THR A 111 13.76 -13.00 -2.49
N ASP A 112 14.31 -14.22 -2.65
CA ASP A 112 14.63 -14.80 -3.94
C ASP A 112 13.34 -15.09 -4.73
N ALA A 113 13.42 -14.96 -6.06
CA ALA A 113 12.30 -15.20 -6.96
C ALA A 113 11.88 -16.69 -7.05
N GLU A 114 12.62 -17.60 -6.42
CA GLU A 114 12.30 -19.02 -6.34
C GLU A 114 12.42 -19.51 -4.90
N ILE A 115 11.36 -20.12 -4.38
CA ILE A 115 11.36 -20.88 -3.14
C ILE A 115 11.97 -22.25 -3.44
N GLY A 116 13.27 -22.37 -3.17
CA GLY A 116 14.01 -23.58 -3.48
C GLY A 116 15.12 -23.86 -2.47
N ARG A 117 15.72 -25.05 -2.60
CA ARG A 117 16.80 -25.53 -1.73
C ARG A 117 17.98 -24.56 -1.58
N TYR A 118 18.23 -23.75 -2.61
CA TYR A 118 19.38 -22.85 -2.68
C TYR A 118 19.02 -21.39 -2.34
N ALA A 119 17.75 -21.12 -2.06
CA ALA A 119 17.31 -19.79 -1.67
C ALA A 119 17.86 -19.40 -0.30
N ARG A 120 18.07 -18.10 -0.10
CA ARG A 120 18.39 -17.57 1.23
C ARG A 120 17.12 -17.44 2.06
N TYR A 121 17.15 -17.97 3.28
CA TYR A 121 16.01 -17.91 4.19
C TYR A 121 16.30 -17.11 5.46
N TYR A 122 15.28 -16.39 5.92
CA TYR A 122 15.19 -15.72 7.21
C TYR A 122 14.15 -16.44 8.09
N GLY A 123 14.50 -16.74 9.34
CA GLY A 123 13.58 -17.38 10.28
C GLY A 123 12.61 -16.39 10.91
N GLY A 124 11.41 -16.87 11.26
CA GLY A 124 10.44 -16.13 12.06
C GLY A 124 10.74 -16.20 13.57
N SER A 125 10.68 -15.06 14.24
CA SER A 125 10.79 -14.96 15.71
C SER A 125 9.43 -14.94 16.40
N GLU A 126 8.42 -14.30 15.79
CA GLU A 126 7.10 -14.09 16.39
C GLU A 126 6.01 -14.04 15.32
N VAL A 127 4.88 -14.69 15.60
CA VAL A 127 3.62 -14.50 14.86
C VAL A 127 2.71 -13.59 15.66
N VAL A 128 2.24 -12.53 15.03
CA VAL A 128 1.34 -11.54 15.59
C VAL A 128 -0.01 -11.65 14.89
N LEU A 129 -1.06 -11.91 15.66
CA LEU A 129 -2.42 -12.03 15.16
C LEU A 129 -3.22 -10.74 15.41
N LEU A 130 -4.34 -10.62 14.71
CA LEU A 130 -5.27 -9.50 14.89
C LEU A 130 -5.83 -9.49 16.33
N PRO A 131 -5.92 -8.31 16.97
CA PRO A 131 -6.44 -8.20 18.33
C PRO A 131 -7.98 -8.18 18.33
N GLY A 132 -8.57 -8.65 19.43
CA GLY A 132 -10.01 -8.51 19.70
C GLY A 132 -10.77 -9.83 19.81
N GLU A 133 -12.02 -9.73 20.26
CA GLU A 133 -12.95 -10.84 20.41
C GLU A 133 -13.45 -11.34 19.05
N GLY A 134 -13.63 -12.65 18.90
CA GLY A 134 -14.15 -13.26 17.67
C GLY A 134 -13.16 -13.22 16.49
N THR A 135 -11.89 -12.90 16.75
CA THR A 135 -10.82 -12.93 15.75
C THR A 135 -10.46 -14.35 15.32
N ASP A 136 -11.00 -15.39 15.96
CA ASP A 136 -10.90 -16.77 15.52
C ASP A 136 -11.75 -17.07 14.28
N ALA A 137 -12.75 -16.25 13.94
CA ALA A 137 -13.49 -16.41 12.69
C ALA A 137 -12.59 -16.15 11.48
N PHE A 138 -12.68 -16.95 10.41
CA PHE A 138 -11.83 -16.77 9.23
C PHE A 138 -12.12 -15.48 8.47
N CYS A 139 -13.35 -15.33 7.97
CA CYS A 139 -13.70 -14.17 7.16
C CYS A 139 -13.62 -12.90 7.99
N GLY A 140 -12.90 -11.92 7.46
CA GLY A 140 -12.62 -10.64 8.11
C GLY A 140 -11.35 -10.61 8.96
N ASN A 141 -10.76 -11.75 9.29
CA ASN A 141 -9.61 -11.83 10.20
C ASN A 141 -8.41 -12.62 9.63
N ASP A 142 -8.40 -12.89 8.32
CA ASP A 142 -7.31 -13.64 7.68
C ASP A 142 -6.09 -12.78 7.35
N GLN A 143 -5.51 -12.17 8.39
CA GLN A 143 -4.26 -11.41 8.31
C GLN A 143 -3.40 -11.69 9.54
N ALA A 144 -2.09 -11.74 9.33
CA ALA A 144 -1.10 -11.91 10.38
C ALA A 144 0.19 -11.17 10.01
N ILE A 145 0.99 -10.85 11.03
CA ILE A 145 2.34 -10.34 10.85
C ILE A 145 3.31 -11.38 11.37
N LEU A 146 4.33 -11.69 10.56
CA LEU A 146 5.49 -12.46 10.95
C LEU A 146 6.66 -11.50 11.20
N ILE A 147 7.20 -11.52 12.41
CA ILE A 147 8.44 -10.81 12.74
C ILE A 147 9.61 -11.76 12.50
N LEU A 148 10.63 -11.30 11.78
CA LEU A 148 11.82 -12.09 11.48
C LEU A 148 12.85 -12.02 12.61
N ASP A 149 13.68 -13.06 12.74
CA ASP A 149 14.79 -13.15 13.71
C ASP A 149 15.85 -12.07 13.49
N GLU A 150 16.07 -11.67 12.24
CA GLU A 150 17.02 -10.65 11.84
C GLU A 150 16.44 -9.75 10.73
N PRO A 151 16.88 -8.49 10.63
CA PRO A 151 16.45 -7.60 9.55
C PRO A 151 17.04 -8.03 8.20
N ILE A 152 16.20 -8.01 7.18
CA ILE A 152 16.62 -8.10 5.78
C ILE A 152 17.34 -6.79 5.40
N PRO A 153 18.57 -6.85 4.87
CA PRO A 153 19.29 -5.65 4.46
C PRO A 153 18.57 -4.90 3.33
N GLU A 154 18.60 -3.58 3.37
CA GLU A 154 18.00 -2.72 2.31
C GLU A 154 18.61 -2.99 0.92
N SER A 155 19.88 -3.42 0.86
CA SER A 155 20.54 -3.84 -0.38
C SER A 155 19.96 -5.12 -0.99
N GLU A 156 19.21 -5.90 -0.21
CA GLU A 156 18.54 -7.13 -0.65
C GLU A 156 17.08 -6.87 -1.00
N ALA A 157 16.33 -6.20 -0.12
CA ALA A 157 14.95 -5.79 -0.36
C ALA A 157 14.63 -4.49 0.40
N VAL A 158 14.01 -3.52 -0.29
CA VAL A 158 13.50 -2.28 0.30
C VAL A 158 12.05 -2.52 0.73
N PRO A 159 11.69 -2.36 2.02
CA PRO A 159 10.32 -2.63 2.47
C PRO A 159 9.25 -1.78 1.76
N LEU A 160 8.10 -2.40 1.50
CA LEU A 160 6.92 -1.80 0.90
C LEU A 160 6.21 -0.86 1.88
N VAL A 161 5.56 0.18 1.36
CA VAL A 161 4.73 1.08 2.15
C VAL A 161 3.28 0.57 2.10
N PRO A 162 2.62 0.26 3.23
CA PRO A 162 1.21 -0.08 3.23
C PRO A 162 0.33 1.19 3.17
N ARG A 163 -0.73 1.19 2.37
CA ARG A 163 -1.71 2.31 2.26
C ARG A 163 -2.64 2.31 3.48
N VAL A 164 -2.13 2.85 4.59
CA VAL A 164 -2.79 2.84 5.91
C VAL A 164 -3.55 4.14 6.25
N ASP A 165 -3.57 5.11 5.35
CA ASP A 165 -4.06 6.48 5.58
C ASP A 165 -5.15 6.92 4.59
N VAL A 166 -5.32 6.23 3.46
CA VAL A 166 -6.34 6.54 2.45
C VAL A 166 -7.17 5.30 2.12
N PRO A 167 -8.51 5.34 2.21
CA PRO A 167 -9.36 4.21 1.86
C PRO A 167 -9.33 3.94 0.34
N LEU A 168 -9.56 2.69 -0.03
CA LEU A 168 -9.73 2.23 -1.42
C LEU A 168 -11.09 2.67 -1.97
N MET A 169 -11.14 2.81 -3.29
CA MET A 169 -12.35 3.06 -4.07
C MET A 169 -12.55 1.93 -5.09
N GLU A 170 -13.82 1.63 -5.37
CA GLU A 170 -14.19 0.74 -6.48
C GLU A 170 -13.64 1.28 -7.80
N GLY A 171 -13.16 0.38 -8.66
CA GLY A 171 -12.56 0.69 -9.94
C GLY A 171 -11.11 1.18 -9.91
N GLU A 172 -10.48 1.32 -8.73
CA GLU A 172 -9.04 1.56 -8.66
C GLU A 172 -8.27 0.40 -9.31
N GLU A 173 -7.23 0.74 -10.08
CA GLU A 173 -6.32 -0.24 -10.68
C GLU A 173 -5.24 -0.66 -9.69
N TYR A 174 -4.92 -1.95 -9.69
CA TYR A 174 -3.86 -2.54 -8.88
C TYR A 174 -3.17 -3.67 -9.66
N TYR A 175 -2.12 -4.24 -9.06
CA TYR A 175 -1.46 -5.45 -9.52
C TYR A 175 -1.19 -6.38 -8.34
N ALA A 176 -1.11 -7.67 -8.62
CA ALA A 176 -0.80 -8.69 -7.63
C ALA A 176 0.58 -9.28 -7.91
N VAL A 177 1.29 -9.66 -6.85
CA VAL A 177 2.57 -10.36 -6.92
C VAL A 177 2.56 -11.49 -5.91
N GLY A 178 2.99 -12.68 -6.31
CA GLY A 178 2.93 -13.86 -5.46
C GLY A 178 3.73 -15.06 -5.96
N PHE A 179 3.81 -16.08 -5.12
CA PHE A 179 4.50 -17.35 -5.38
C PHE A 179 3.52 -18.51 -5.64
N GLY A 180 2.27 -18.18 -5.96
CA GLY A 180 1.22 -19.16 -6.19
C GLY A 180 1.42 -20.05 -7.40
N ALA A 181 0.61 -21.10 -7.41
CA ALA A 181 0.42 -22.02 -8.51
C ALA A 181 -0.23 -21.34 -9.72
N THR A 182 -0.07 -21.99 -10.88
CA THR A 182 -0.57 -21.53 -12.17
C THR A 182 -1.99 -22.00 -12.47
N ASN A 183 -2.51 -22.91 -11.66
CA ASN A 183 -3.84 -23.49 -11.77
C ASN A 183 -4.21 -24.22 -10.46
N ASP A 184 -5.44 -24.71 -10.39
CA ASP A 184 -5.97 -25.50 -9.28
C ASP A 184 -5.23 -26.85 -9.07
N GLU A 185 -4.34 -27.25 -9.98
CA GLU A 185 -3.52 -28.47 -9.89
C GLU A 185 -2.16 -28.22 -9.20
N SER A 186 -1.95 -27.03 -8.63
CA SER A 186 -0.71 -26.65 -7.94
C SER A 186 0.55 -26.60 -8.83
N ALA A 187 0.39 -26.54 -10.15
CA ALA A 187 1.52 -26.48 -11.07
C ALA A 187 2.28 -25.14 -10.92
N GLY A 188 3.61 -25.15 -10.95
CA GLY A 188 4.43 -23.92 -11.02
C GLY A 188 4.49 -23.05 -9.75
N ALA A 189 3.97 -23.53 -8.60
CA ALA A 189 4.11 -22.87 -7.31
C ALA A 189 5.58 -22.72 -6.89
N GLY A 190 5.88 -21.68 -6.11
CA GLY A 190 7.22 -21.40 -5.59
C GLY A 190 8.08 -20.52 -6.49
N LEU A 191 7.58 -20.05 -7.64
CA LEU A 191 8.23 -19.01 -8.44
C LEU A 191 7.45 -17.69 -8.30
N ARG A 192 8.15 -16.59 -8.05
CA ARG A 192 7.54 -15.26 -7.93
C ARG A 192 7.08 -14.76 -9.28
N ARG A 193 5.86 -14.23 -9.30
CA ARG A 193 5.24 -13.73 -10.50
C ARG A 193 4.31 -12.57 -10.22
N ARG A 194 3.96 -11.86 -11.29
CA ARG A 194 3.21 -10.62 -11.27
C ARG A 194 2.09 -10.61 -12.30
N ARG A 195 0.97 -9.98 -11.97
CA ARG A 195 -0.13 -9.66 -12.90
C ARG A 195 -0.59 -8.23 -12.70
N ASP A 196 -0.55 -7.50 -13.80
CA ASP A 196 -0.97 -6.10 -13.86
C ASP A 196 -2.41 -5.95 -14.39
N ARG A 197 -2.91 -4.71 -14.34
CA ARG A 197 -4.23 -4.30 -14.86
C ARG A 197 -5.39 -5.05 -14.22
N LEU A 198 -5.34 -5.18 -12.90
CA LEU A 198 -6.45 -5.69 -12.09
C LEU A 198 -7.25 -4.52 -11.53
N PHE A 199 -8.52 -4.75 -11.23
CA PHE A 199 -9.42 -3.70 -10.78
C PHE A 199 -10.18 -4.10 -9.53
N ILE A 200 -10.37 -3.14 -8.62
CA ILE A 200 -11.20 -3.33 -7.42
C ILE A 200 -12.68 -3.40 -7.85
N ASP A 201 -13.34 -4.52 -7.56
CA ASP A 201 -14.76 -4.73 -7.87
C ASP A 201 -15.67 -4.13 -6.78
N CYS A 202 -15.31 -4.30 -5.51
CA CYS A 202 -16.02 -3.66 -4.40
C CYS A 202 -15.13 -3.60 -3.15
N VAL A 203 -15.47 -2.70 -2.22
CA VAL A 203 -14.70 -2.48 -0.98
C VAL A 203 -15.61 -2.54 0.24
N ALA A 204 -15.22 -3.32 1.25
CA ALA A 204 -15.86 -3.37 2.56
C ALA A 204 -17.40 -3.48 2.49
N ASP A 205 -18.12 -2.51 3.04
CA ASP A 205 -19.59 -2.48 3.10
C ASP A 205 -20.26 -2.25 1.73
N GLY A 206 -19.48 -1.87 0.71
CA GLY A 206 -19.94 -1.83 -0.68
C GLY A 206 -20.10 -3.22 -1.31
N CYS A 207 -19.49 -4.24 -0.71
CA CYS A 207 -19.60 -5.61 -1.18
C CYS A 207 -20.81 -6.36 -0.59
N PRO A 208 -21.29 -7.43 -1.26
CA PRO A 208 -22.29 -8.32 -0.67
C PRO A 208 -21.80 -8.93 0.67
N SER A 209 -22.53 -8.68 1.75
CA SER A 209 -22.16 -9.12 3.11
C SER A 209 -22.18 -10.64 3.32
N SER A 210 -22.76 -11.38 2.38
CA SER A 210 -22.67 -12.84 2.30
C SER A 210 -21.30 -13.33 1.85
N LEU A 211 -20.53 -12.49 1.16
CA LEU A 211 -19.25 -12.83 0.55
C LEU A 211 -18.06 -12.36 1.39
N VAL A 212 -18.12 -11.11 1.87
CA VAL A 212 -17.01 -10.46 2.59
C VAL A 212 -17.45 -9.73 3.85
N LYS A 213 -16.47 -9.39 4.71
CA LYS A 213 -16.65 -8.51 5.88
C LYS A 213 -16.15 -7.09 5.58
N ALA A 214 -16.49 -6.14 6.47
CA ALA A 214 -16.06 -4.74 6.36
C ALA A 214 -14.53 -4.53 6.41
N THR A 215 -13.79 -5.57 6.82
CA THR A 215 -12.33 -5.65 6.87
C THR A 215 -11.73 -6.37 5.67
N GLU A 216 -12.51 -6.56 4.60
CA GLU A 216 -12.12 -7.24 3.36
C GLU A 216 -12.58 -6.41 2.13
N TRP A 217 -12.07 -6.77 0.95
CA TRP A 217 -12.49 -6.23 -0.34
C TRP A 217 -12.33 -7.27 -1.45
N VAL A 218 -12.96 -7.03 -2.61
CA VAL A 218 -13.00 -7.97 -3.75
C VAL A 218 -12.33 -7.35 -4.97
N GLY A 219 -11.43 -8.10 -5.59
CA GLY A 219 -10.89 -7.78 -6.91
C GLY A 219 -11.66 -8.50 -8.02
N ASP A 220 -11.44 -8.08 -9.26
CA ASP A 220 -12.04 -8.68 -10.46
C ASP A 220 -11.55 -10.13 -10.73
N THR A 221 -10.24 -10.32 -10.84
CA THR A 221 -9.58 -11.60 -11.11
C THR A 221 -8.14 -11.53 -10.56
N GLY A 222 -7.37 -12.62 -10.70
CA GLY A 222 -5.95 -12.56 -10.42
C GLY A 222 -5.43 -13.86 -9.86
N ILE A 223 -5.96 -14.21 -8.70
CA ILE A 223 -5.24 -14.97 -7.70
C ILE A 223 -5.58 -16.45 -7.77
N CYS A 224 -4.55 -17.28 -7.68
CA CYS A 224 -4.68 -18.73 -7.54
C CYS A 224 -4.13 -19.23 -6.18
N GLU A 225 -4.23 -20.55 -5.95
CA GLU A 225 -3.64 -21.22 -4.79
C GLU A 225 -2.15 -20.88 -4.62
N GLY A 226 -1.69 -20.61 -3.40
CA GLY A 226 -0.29 -20.28 -3.08
C GLY A 226 0.11 -18.81 -3.23
N ASP A 227 -0.74 -17.96 -3.82
CA ASP A 227 -0.62 -16.49 -3.72
C ASP A 227 -1.08 -15.97 -2.35
N SER A 228 -1.67 -16.86 -1.52
CA SER A 228 -2.06 -16.65 -0.14
C SER A 228 -1.08 -15.80 0.66
N GLY A 229 -1.57 -14.72 1.26
CA GLY A 229 -0.78 -13.76 2.02
C GLY A 229 -0.01 -12.74 1.20
N GLY A 230 0.03 -12.89 -0.13
CA GLY A 230 0.70 -11.97 -1.04
C GLY A 230 -0.02 -10.63 -1.18
N PRO A 231 0.72 -9.56 -1.50
CA PRO A 231 0.14 -8.23 -1.64
C PRO A 231 -0.66 -8.08 -2.94
N SER A 232 -1.75 -7.35 -2.83
CA SER A 232 -2.19 -6.44 -3.88
C SER A 232 -1.54 -5.07 -3.68
N LEU A 233 -1.04 -4.51 -4.78
CA LEU A 233 -0.25 -3.29 -4.82
C LEU A 233 -0.94 -2.26 -5.72
N ASP A 234 -1.12 -1.04 -5.24
CA ASP A 234 -1.62 0.05 -6.09
C ASP A 234 -0.55 0.55 -7.08
N LEU A 235 -0.93 1.44 -8.00
CA LEU A 235 -0.02 2.01 -8.99
C LEU A 235 1.12 2.86 -8.39
N MET A 236 1.07 3.15 -7.09
CA MET A 236 2.14 3.81 -6.32
C MET A 236 3.03 2.81 -5.58
N HIS A 237 2.89 1.50 -5.84
CA HIS A 237 3.65 0.42 -5.22
C HIS A 237 3.39 0.28 -3.70
N ARG A 238 2.19 0.66 -3.25
CA ARG A 238 1.78 0.51 -1.85
C ARG A 238 0.94 -0.73 -1.64
N VAL A 239 1.12 -1.41 -0.52
CA VAL A 239 0.30 -2.58 -0.14
C VAL A 239 -1.10 -2.12 0.23
N ILE A 240 -2.10 -2.59 -0.51
CA ILE A 240 -3.52 -2.26 -0.31
C ILE A 240 -4.34 -3.44 0.22
N GLY A 241 -3.86 -4.66 0.02
CA GLY A 241 -4.54 -5.86 0.48
C GLY A 241 -3.60 -7.03 0.69
N VAL A 242 -4.11 -8.01 1.44
CA VAL A 242 -3.46 -9.29 1.71
C VAL A 242 -4.33 -10.39 1.13
N THR A 243 -3.79 -11.16 0.19
CA THR A 243 -4.52 -12.26 -0.46
C THR A 243 -5.04 -13.28 0.55
N SER A 244 -6.36 -13.50 0.60
CA SER A 244 -6.98 -14.43 1.57
C SER A 244 -7.56 -15.67 0.89
N ARG A 245 -8.51 -15.50 -0.03
CA ARG A 245 -9.23 -16.60 -0.70
C ARG A 245 -9.75 -16.16 -2.06
N GLY A 246 -10.11 -17.10 -2.92
CA GLY A 246 -10.79 -16.85 -4.20
C GLY A 246 -11.87 -17.88 -4.48
N ALA A 247 -12.63 -17.68 -5.56
CA ALA A 247 -13.51 -18.69 -6.12
C ALA A 247 -12.72 -19.67 -7.01
N ALA A 248 -13.35 -20.80 -7.36
CA ALA A 248 -12.77 -21.76 -8.31
C ALA A 248 -12.40 -21.07 -9.64
N GLY A 249 -11.31 -21.50 -10.26
CA GLY A 249 -10.83 -20.89 -11.51
C GLY A 249 -10.13 -19.54 -11.32
N CYS A 250 -9.66 -19.22 -10.10
CA CYS A 250 -8.90 -18.00 -9.80
C CYS A 250 -9.67 -16.69 -10.03
N GLU A 251 -11.00 -16.75 -9.83
CA GLU A 251 -11.91 -15.61 -9.97
C GLU A 251 -12.32 -15.03 -8.60
N TYR A 252 -12.80 -13.77 -8.60
CA TYR A 252 -13.32 -13.09 -7.42
C TYR A 252 -12.41 -13.17 -6.18
N PRO A 253 -11.13 -12.77 -6.30
CA PRO A 253 -10.25 -12.76 -5.15
C PRO A 253 -10.76 -11.85 -4.04
N ILE A 254 -10.64 -12.34 -2.81
CA ILE A 254 -10.94 -11.60 -1.59
C ILE A 254 -9.63 -11.33 -0.87
N TYR A 255 -9.42 -10.07 -0.53
CA TYR A 255 -8.26 -9.58 0.17
C TYR A 255 -8.64 -9.10 1.57
N GLY A 256 -7.77 -9.34 2.54
CA GLY A 256 -7.75 -8.60 3.80
C GLY A 256 -7.44 -7.12 3.53
N TYR A 257 -8.20 -6.22 4.16
CA TYR A 257 -8.14 -4.80 3.88
C TYR A 257 -7.12 -4.09 4.79
N VAL A 258 -5.97 -3.69 4.23
CA VAL A 258 -4.87 -3.03 4.96
C VAL A 258 -5.33 -1.78 5.71
N TYR A 259 -6.10 -0.90 5.07
CA TYR A 259 -6.58 0.34 5.69
C TYR A 259 -7.42 0.09 6.95
N ARG A 260 -8.23 -0.99 6.97
CA ARG A 260 -9.08 -1.33 8.12
C ARG A 260 -8.29 -1.82 9.32
N TRP A 261 -7.07 -2.30 9.10
CA TRP A 261 -6.16 -2.75 10.14
C TRP A 261 -4.94 -1.83 10.32
N ALA A 262 -5.01 -0.62 9.78
CA ALA A 262 -3.94 0.38 9.80
C ALA A 262 -3.30 0.54 11.18
N GLU A 263 -4.11 0.69 12.24
CA GLU A 263 -3.58 0.94 13.57
C GLU A 263 -2.77 -0.25 14.11
N TRP A 264 -3.31 -1.47 13.97
CA TRP A 264 -2.61 -2.69 14.36
C TRP A 264 -1.30 -2.88 13.58
N ILE A 265 -1.30 -2.60 12.27
CA ILE A 265 -0.10 -2.67 11.43
C ILE A 265 0.95 -1.67 11.92
N LYS A 266 0.54 -0.42 12.19
CA LYS A 266 1.44 0.65 12.67
C LYS A 266 2.03 0.31 14.04
N GLU A 267 1.19 -0.05 15.01
CA GLU A 267 1.62 -0.40 16.37
C GLU A 267 2.56 -1.61 16.38
N THR A 268 2.24 -2.65 15.61
CA THR A 268 3.09 -3.85 15.51
C THR A 268 4.44 -3.52 14.88
N THR A 269 4.46 -2.69 13.83
CA THR A 269 5.69 -2.28 13.15
C THR A 269 6.57 -1.42 14.04
N VAL A 270 5.99 -0.49 14.80
CA VAL A 270 6.72 0.31 15.81
C VAL A 270 7.37 -0.58 16.87
N ARG A 271 6.61 -1.56 17.38
CA ARG A 271 7.14 -2.52 18.37
C ARG A 271 8.29 -3.33 17.80
N ALA A 272 8.15 -3.83 16.58
CA ALA A 272 9.18 -4.60 15.89
C ALA A 272 10.45 -3.78 15.61
N ALA A 273 10.29 -2.52 15.19
CA ALA A 273 11.40 -1.60 14.95
C ALA A 273 12.22 -1.33 16.22
N ARG A 274 11.54 -1.10 17.34
CA ARG A 274 12.19 -0.91 18.65
C ARG A 274 12.93 -2.17 19.10
N ALA A 275 12.33 -3.35 18.93
CA ALA A 275 12.95 -4.62 19.30
C ALA A 275 14.14 -4.95 18.39
N GLY A 276 14.04 -4.66 17.09
CA GLY A 276 15.08 -4.89 16.08
C GLY A 276 16.17 -3.82 16.03
N GLY A 277 16.01 -2.70 16.74
CA GLY A 277 17.00 -1.63 16.82
C GLY A 277 17.18 -0.82 15.54
N TYR A 278 16.13 -0.68 14.71
CA TYR A 278 16.15 0.13 13.48
C TYR A 278 15.15 1.29 13.54
N LYS A 279 15.32 2.26 12.65
CA LYS A 279 14.46 3.45 12.60
C LYS A 279 13.03 3.06 12.18
N GLU A 280 12.05 3.49 12.98
CA GLU A 280 10.63 3.31 12.67
C GLU A 280 10.29 3.91 11.29
N PRO A 281 9.58 3.17 10.40
CA PRO A 281 9.14 3.71 9.12
C PRO A 281 8.22 4.93 9.33
N PRO A 282 8.38 6.05 8.59
CA PRO A 282 7.63 7.29 8.86
C PRO A 282 6.10 7.12 8.84
N TRP A 283 5.59 6.23 7.98
CA TRP A 283 4.15 5.96 7.86
C TRP A 283 3.54 5.38 9.15
N THR A 284 4.35 4.83 10.06
CA THR A 284 3.85 4.34 11.35
C THR A 284 3.46 5.45 12.32
N THR A 285 3.98 6.66 12.12
CA THR A 285 3.75 7.82 12.99
C THR A 285 2.93 8.91 12.31
N GLY A 286 2.17 8.58 11.27
CA GLY A 286 1.23 9.49 10.61
C GLY A 286 1.80 10.24 9.40
N TYR A 287 3.02 9.95 8.97
CA TYR A 287 3.53 10.47 7.70
C TYR A 287 2.70 9.88 6.54
N PRO A 288 2.25 10.70 5.55
CA PRO A 288 1.43 10.22 4.44
C PRO A 288 2.12 9.12 3.63
N THR A 289 1.34 8.13 3.20
CA THR A 289 1.87 6.97 2.45
C THR A 289 2.02 7.27 0.96
N ASP A 290 1.35 8.31 0.45
CA ASP A 290 1.46 8.73 -0.94
C ASP A 290 2.88 9.25 -1.24
N PRO A 291 3.60 8.65 -2.21
CA PRO A 291 4.97 9.04 -2.55
C PRO A 291 5.13 10.52 -2.91
N ALA A 292 4.06 11.19 -3.37
CA ALA A 292 4.09 12.62 -3.66
C ALA A 292 4.55 13.44 -2.46
N TYR A 293 4.23 13.05 -1.22
CA TYR A 293 4.67 13.75 -0.01
C TYR A 293 6.16 13.56 0.29
N SER A 294 6.79 12.50 -0.24
CA SER A 294 8.22 12.22 -0.10
C SER A 294 9.07 12.67 -1.28
N ALA A 295 8.45 13.22 -2.33
CA ALA A 295 9.14 13.72 -3.51
C ALA A 295 10.22 14.78 -3.16
N GLU A 296 11.24 14.86 -4.01
CA GLU A 296 12.26 15.91 -3.89
C GLU A 296 11.72 17.27 -4.30
N VAL A 297 12.20 18.32 -3.63
CA VAL A 297 11.82 19.72 -3.85
C VAL A 297 13.07 20.49 -4.28
N GLY A 298 12.91 21.47 -5.18
CA GLY A 298 13.99 22.41 -5.51
C GLY A 298 14.55 22.32 -6.94
N ALA A 299 14.25 21.25 -7.67
CA ALA A 299 14.60 21.17 -9.09
C ALA A 299 13.86 22.24 -9.91
N THR A 300 14.45 22.74 -10.99
CA THR A 300 13.78 23.71 -11.88
C THR A 300 12.73 23.00 -12.74
N CYS A 301 11.58 23.64 -12.93
CA CYS A 301 10.50 23.14 -13.77
C CYS A 301 9.78 24.26 -14.51
N GLU A 302 9.23 23.92 -15.66
CA GLU A 302 8.28 24.74 -16.42
C GLU A 302 6.85 24.20 -16.29
N GLN A 303 6.71 22.88 -16.17
CA GLN A 303 5.43 22.19 -16.07
C GLN A 303 5.43 21.20 -14.90
N PRO A 304 4.26 20.95 -14.26
CA PRO A 304 4.16 20.05 -13.11
C PRO A 304 4.66 18.63 -13.40
N GLU A 305 4.43 18.11 -14.61
CA GLU A 305 4.73 16.73 -15.02
C GLU A 305 6.24 16.45 -15.08
N GLN A 306 7.06 17.49 -15.05
CA GLN A 306 8.52 17.40 -14.97
C GLN A 306 8.99 17.08 -13.54
N CYS A 307 8.12 17.20 -12.55
CA CYS A 307 8.43 17.02 -11.14
C CYS A 307 7.94 15.67 -10.61
N PRO A 308 8.66 15.03 -9.67
CA PRO A 308 8.25 13.74 -9.12
C PRO A 308 6.88 13.76 -8.43
N ALA A 309 6.49 14.87 -7.80
CA ALA A 309 5.17 15.04 -7.18
C ALA A 309 4.09 15.55 -8.16
N ASN A 310 4.41 15.66 -9.45
CA ASN A 310 3.58 16.33 -10.45
C ASN A 310 3.16 17.75 -10.02
N ALA A 311 4.08 18.52 -9.42
CA ALA A 311 3.80 19.85 -8.88
C ALA A 311 4.98 20.81 -9.10
N CYS A 312 4.71 21.93 -9.78
CA CYS A 312 5.67 22.98 -10.07
C CYS A 312 5.14 24.32 -9.53
N LEU A 313 5.88 24.96 -8.63
CA LEU A 313 5.52 26.25 -8.01
C LEU A 313 6.66 27.24 -8.20
N ASP A 314 6.36 28.40 -8.79
CA ASP A 314 7.34 29.47 -9.06
C ASP A 314 8.61 28.97 -9.79
N GLY A 315 8.42 28.08 -10.77
CA GLY A 315 9.51 27.50 -11.56
C GLY A 315 10.35 26.45 -10.82
N THR A 316 9.88 26.01 -9.65
CA THR A 316 10.57 25.05 -8.78
C THR A 316 9.66 23.86 -8.46
N CYS A 317 10.18 22.64 -8.62
CA CYS A 317 9.50 21.43 -8.25
C CYS A 317 9.21 21.45 -6.76
N THR A 318 7.96 21.18 -6.43
CA THR A 318 7.44 21.19 -5.06
C THR A 318 6.71 19.89 -4.77
N ARG A 319 6.21 19.76 -3.55
CA ARG A 319 5.43 18.63 -3.09
C ARG A 319 4.33 19.10 -2.12
N PRO A 320 3.25 18.33 -1.98
CA PRO A 320 2.25 18.60 -0.95
C PRO A 320 2.88 18.49 0.44
N CYS A 321 2.39 19.31 1.36
CA CYS A 321 2.83 19.34 2.76
C CYS A 321 1.65 19.48 3.69
N ASN A 322 1.81 18.99 4.91
CA ASN A 322 0.86 19.13 6.00
C ASN A 322 1.62 19.07 7.34
N GLU A 323 0.90 19.01 8.45
CA GLU A 323 1.51 18.95 9.78
C GLU A 323 2.43 17.72 9.98
N ALA A 324 2.12 16.59 9.34
CA ALA A 324 2.91 15.36 9.44
C ALA A 324 4.04 15.29 8.39
N ALA A 325 3.87 15.94 7.23
CA ALA A 325 4.84 15.99 6.13
C ALA A 325 5.36 17.43 5.95
N ALA A 326 6.30 17.79 6.82
CA ALA A 326 6.97 19.09 6.76
C ALA A 326 7.82 19.25 5.48
N CYS A 327 8.00 20.50 5.08
CA CYS A 327 8.87 20.87 3.97
C CYS A 327 10.36 20.77 4.36
N PRO A 328 11.24 20.48 3.39
CA PRO A 328 12.68 20.49 3.61
C PRO A 328 13.20 21.90 3.94
N ASP A 329 14.42 21.97 4.48
CA ASP A 329 15.08 23.22 4.85
C ASP A 329 15.06 24.25 3.71
N GLY A 330 14.71 25.50 4.03
CA GLY A 330 14.57 26.59 3.04
C GLY A 330 13.18 26.66 2.38
N TYR A 331 12.26 25.77 2.72
CA TYR A 331 10.88 25.78 2.24
C TYR A 331 9.88 25.84 3.39
N SER A 332 8.77 26.54 3.19
CA SER A 332 7.63 26.60 4.12
C SER A 332 6.37 26.05 3.45
N CYS A 333 5.50 25.43 4.26
CA CYS A 333 4.22 24.95 3.78
C CYS A 333 3.26 26.13 3.59
N ASN A 334 2.90 26.43 2.34
CA ASN A 334 2.06 27.58 2.00
C ASN A 334 0.70 27.13 1.46
N GLY A 335 -0.38 27.71 2.00
CA GLY A 335 -1.75 27.57 1.47
C GLY A 335 -2.53 26.33 1.93
N GLU A 336 -3.73 26.16 1.35
CA GLU A 336 -4.63 25.01 1.53
C GLU A 336 -5.21 24.61 0.14
N PRO A 337 -4.87 23.43 -0.43
CA PRO A 337 -3.90 22.47 0.10
C PRO A 337 -2.48 23.03 0.12
N GLY A 338 -1.70 22.67 1.13
CA GLY A 338 -0.36 23.18 1.35
C GLY A 338 0.68 22.59 0.39
N PHE A 339 1.52 23.45 -0.20
CA PHE A 339 2.70 23.05 -0.97
C PHE A 339 3.98 23.69 -0.41
N CYS A 340 5.11 23.00 -0.60
CA CYS A 340 6.41 23.52 -0.18
C CYS A 340 6.88 24.67 -1.08
N ALA A 341 6.76 25.89 -0.58
CA ALA A 341 7.22 27.08 -1.27
C ALA A 341 8.56 27.55 -0.69
N LYS A 342 9.46 28.06 -1.53
CA LYS A 342 10.75 28.59 -1.07
C LYS A 342 10.50 29.76 -0.14
N VAL A 343 11.12 29.74 1.04
CA VAL A 343 11.07 30.89 1.97
C VAL A 343 11.81 32.05 1.30
N PRO A 344 11.21 33.24 1.18
CA PRO A 344 11.90 34.41 0.65
C PRO A 344 13.17 34.65 1.46
N GLU A 345 14.30 34.82 0.79
CA GLU A 345 15.50 35.31 1.48
C GLU A 345 15.15 36.64 2.15
N PRO A 346 15.51 36.84 3.43
CA PRO A 346 15.30 38.13 4.07
C PRO A 346 15.94 39.19 3.15
N PRO A 347 15.26 40.33 2.91
CA PRO A 347 15.82 41.36 2.06
C PRO A 347 17.24 41.64 2.57
N ALA A 348 18.20 41.64 1.64
CA ALA A 348 19.54 42.09 1.96
C ALA A 348 19.38 43.41 2.71
N ASP A 349 20.05 43.54 3.86
CA ASP A 349 20.15 44.83 4.54
C ASP A 349 20.70 45.79 3.49
N ASP A 350 19.80 46.55 2.87
CA ASP A 350 20.18 47.76 2.19
C ASP A 350 20.84 48.56 3.30
N GLU A 351 22.17 48.64 3.27
CA GLU A 351 22.90 49.77 3.80
C GLU A 351 22.44 51.02 3.02
N ALA A 352 21.17 51.36 3.19
CA ALA A 352 20.70 52.70 3.07
C ALA A 352 21.46 53.46 4.16
N SER A 353 22.51 54.12 3.71
CA SER A 353 23.06 55.34 4.30
C SER A 353 21.97 56.41 4.39
N GLY A 354 20.92 56.11 5.15
CA GLY A 354 19.89 57.03 5.58
C GLY A 354 20.43 57.76 6.79
N SER A 355 20.98 58.95 6.53
CA SER A 355 21.22 59.98 7.55
C SER A 355 19.97 60.16 8.42
N CYS A 356 19.97 59.54 9.61
CA CYS A 356 19.02 59.84 10.67
C CYS A 356 19.35 61.22 11.25
N SER A 357 18.77 62.28 10.68
CA SER A 357 18.61 63.53 11.43
C SER A 357 17.58 63.30 12.53
N VAL A 358 18.06 62.96 13.73
CA VAL A 358 17.24 62.95 14.94
C VAL A 358 17.01 64.40 15.36
N SER A 359 15.84 64.95 15.02
CA SER A 359 15.35 66.14 15.72
C SER A 359 15.06 65.75 17.18
N PRO A 360 15.64 66.42 18.18
CA PRO A 360 15.36 66.09 19.57
C PRO A 360 13.89 66.39 19.88
N ARG A 361 13.18 65.44 20.49
CA ARG A 361 11.90 65.71 21.15
C ARG A 361 12.14 66.70 22.29
N PRO A 362 11.24 67.67 22.53
CA PRO A 362 11.36 68.56 23.68
C PRO A 362 11.31 67.77 24.99
N ASP A 363 12.27 68.04 25.86
CA ASP A 363 12.39 67.50 27.22
C ASP A 363 11.18 67.93 28.09
N PRO A 364 10.39 67.00 28.66
CA PRO A 364 9.23 67.32 29.48
C PRO A 364 9.56 67.86 30.89
N THR A 365 10.83 68.14 31.20
CA THR A 365 11.24 68.63 32.53
C THR A 365 11.52 70.14 32.62
N GLN A 366 11.33 70.92 31.56
CA GLN A 366 11.47 72.38 31.65
C GLN A 366 10.19 73.09 32.10
N PRO A 367 10.25 73.96 33.14
CA PRO A 367 9.07 74.66 33.63
C PRO A 367 8.62 75.74 32.65
N VAL A 368 7.34 75.70 32.29
CA VAL A 368 6.67 76.73 31.47
C VAL A 368 6.70 78.07 32.21
N PRO A 369 7.20 79.17 31.61
CA PRO A 369 7.12 80.50 32.20
C PRO A 369 5.71 81.09 32.04
N TRP A 370 5.19 81.57 33.17
CA TRP A 370 3.85 82.09 33.40
C TRP A 370 3.88 83.59 33.16
N VAL A 371 3.53 84.05 31.96
CA VAL A 371 3.27 85.48 31.70
C VAL A 371 2.21 85.62 30.59
N LEU A 372 1.01 86.04 31.03
CA LEU A 372 -0.07 86.75 30.31
C LEU A 372 -0.84 85.96 29.22
N GLY A 373 -2.17 85.83 29.24
CA GLY A 373 -3.20 86.43 30.09
C GLY A 373 -4.53 86.49 29.32
N ALA A 374 -5.60 86.07 30.01
CA ALA A 374 -6.99 86.50 29.86
C ALA A 374 -7.72 86.36 28.50
N ALA A 375 -8.73 85.48 28.44
CA ALA A 375 -10.13 85.89 28.29
C ALA A 375 -11.08 84.68 28.29
N SER A 376 -12.29 84.90 28.80
CA SER A 376 -13.51 84.07 28.69
C SER A 376 -13.72 82.89 29.67
N LEU A 377 -13.88 83.24 30.95
CA LEU A 377 -14.88 82.59 31.81
C LEU A 377 -16.25 83.20 31.51
N GLY A 378 -17.26 82.34 31.34
CA GLY A 378 -18.66 82.70 31.60
C GLY A 378 -19.61 82.41 30.45
N ALA A 379 -20.14 81.18 30.39
CA ALA A 379 -21.55 80.94 30.10
C ALA A 379 -21.92 79.45 30.25
N LEU A 380 -22.73 79.20 31.28
CA LEU A 380 -23.90 78.32 31.21
C LEU A 380 -23.67 76.81 31.33
N ALA A 381 -23.34 76.45 32.58
CA ALA A 381 -24.08 75.41 33.28
C ALA A 381 -25.59 75.76 33.31
N SER A 382 -26.34 75.33 32.29
CA SER A 382 -27.79 75.19 32.35
C SER A 382 -28.27 74.44 31.11
N LEU A 383 -28.58 73.16 31.28
CA LEU A 383 -29.66 72.41 30.59
C LEU A 383 -29.50 70.90 30.82
N ARG A 384 -29.30 70.51 32.09
CA ARG A 384 -29.58 69.14 32.53
C ARG A 384 -30.83 69.17 33.41
N ARG A 385 -32.00 69.25 32.77
CA ARG A 385 -33.30 68.70 33.23
C ARG A 385 -34.46 69.25 32.40
N ARG A 386 -35.35 68.31 32.04
CA ARG A 386 -36.71 68.49 31.47
C ARG A 386 -36.78 68.69 29.95
N ARG A 387 -37.09 67.62 29.23
CA ARG A 387 -38.47 67.32 28.83
C ARG A 387 -38.56 65.97 28.13
N SER A 388 -39.05 64.99 28.88
CA SER A 388 -39.94 63.95 28.39
C SER A 388 -41.23 64.58 27.83
N ARG A 389 -41.78 63.92 26.81
CA ARG A 389 -43.12 64.03 26.19
C ARG A 389 -43.22 64.80 24.87
N GLU A 390 -43.99 64.14 23.99
CA GLU A 390 -44.60 64.54 22.72
C GLU A 390 -43.79 64.18 21.48
N ARG A 391 -44.32 63.53 20.43
CA ARG A 391 -45.62 62.94 20.02
C ARG A 391 -45.28 62.05 18.79
N LEU A 392 -45.80 60.83 18.64
CA LEU A 392 -47.00 60.50 17.84
C LEU A 392 -47.09 61.24 16.50
N GLY A 393 -46.86 60.49 15.43
CA GLY A 393 -47.02 60.83 14.02
C GLY A 393 -46.60 59.62 13.19
#